data_AF-A0A848C7K7-F1
#
_entry.id   AF-A0A848C7K7-F1
#
_cell.length_a   1.000
_cell.length_b   1.000
_cell.length_c   1.000
_cell.angle_alpha   90.00
_cell.angle_beta   90.00
_cell.angle_gamma   90.00
#
_symmetry.space_group_name_H-M   'P 1'
#
loop_
_entity.id
_entity.type
_entity.pdbx_description
1 polymer ?
#
loop_
_entity_poly.entity_id
_entity_poly.type
_entity_poly.pdbx_seq_one_letter_code
_entity_poly.pdbx_strand_id
1 'polypeptide(L)'
;MVMKTSPDAPAEGCEGPVRMCVICRRRFAKAALTRHVRDAHGNLIIDAPQTSPGRGWYLCDDPACAARFAKFRPSRRRKGEK
;
A
#
# COMPACT_ATOMS: atom_id res chain seq x y z
N MET A 1 -16.53 26.17 0.42
CA MET A 1 -16.34 24.70 0.50
C MET A 1 -15.66 24.18 -0.76
N VAL A 2 -14.35 24.38 -0.89
CA VAL A 2 -13.48 23.64 -1.82
C VAL A 2 -12.06 23.75 -1.25
N MET A 3 -11.76 22.94 -0.25
CA MET A 3 -10.38 22.79 0.21
C MET A 3 -9.71 21.85 -0.78
N LYS A 4 -9.05 22.47 -1.77
CA LYS A 4 -8.19 21.82 -2.75
C LYS A 4 -7.22 20.92 -2.00
N THR A 5 -7.15 19.67 -2.46
CA THR A 5 -6.09 18.70 -2.23
C THR A 5 -4.76 19.44 -2.09
N SER A 6 -4.18 19.41 -0.89
CA SER A 6 -2.81 19.88 -0.65
C SER A 6 -1.86 18.81 -1.17
N PRO A 7 -1.07 19.08 -2.22
CA PRO A 7 0.00 18.20 -2.63
C PRO A 7 1.29 18.75 -2.02
N ASP A 8 1.44 18.66 -0.71
CA ASP A 8 2.77 18.83 -0.12
C ASP A 8 3.58 17.57 -0.42
N ALA A 9 4.40 17.73 -1.45
CA ALA A 9 5.40 16.78 -1.89
C ALA A 9 6.34 16.35 -0.75
N PRO A 10 7.00 15.21 -0.93
CA PRO A 10 8.45 15.32 -0.97
C PRO A 10 8.99 14.70 -2.27
N ALA A 11 9.10 15.53 -3.31
CA ALA A 11 10.37 15.62 -4.03
C ALA A 11 11.17 16.61 -3.17
N GLU A 12 12.26 16.26 -2.51
CA GLU A 12 13.47 15.71 -3.10
C GLU A 12 14.18 14.78 -2.12
N GLY A 13 14.81 13.72 -2.66
CA GLY A 13 15.52 12.68 -1.88
C GLY A 13 14.97 11.26 -2.04
N CYS A 14 14.37 10.90 -3.18
CA CYS A 14 13.93 9.53 -3.48
C CYS A 14 15.11 8.57 -3.76
N GLU A 15 16.07 8.46 -2.84
CA GLU A 15 17.12 7.43 -2.83
C GLU A 15 16.66 6.14 -2.11
N GLY A 16 15.34 5.99 -1.94
CA GLY A 16 14.72 4.86 -1.29
C GLY A 16 14.32 3.74 -2.27
N PRO A 17 14.08 2.52 -1.77
CA PRO A 17 13.68 1.40 -2.61
C PRO A 17 12.36 1.67 -3.33
N VAL A 18 12.32 1.39 -4.62
CA VAL A 18 11.09 1.45 -5.43
C VAL A 18 10.27 0.18 -5.20
N ARG A 19 8.96 0.33 -5.04
CA ARG A 19 8.02 -0.79 -4.88
C ARG A 19 6.91 -0.71 -5.92
N MET A 20 6.23 -1.83 -6.11
CA MET A 20 5.13 -1.94 -7.09
C MET A 20 3.80 -1.88 -6.37
N CYS A 21 2.88 -1.05 -6.87
CA CYS A 21 1.49 -1.05 -6.43
C CYS A 21 0.83 -2.39 -6.78
N VAL A 22 0.16 -3.02 -5.82
CA VAL A 22 -0.49 -4.33 -6.05
C VAL A 22 -1.67 -4.25 -7.03
N ILE A 23 -2.29 -3.08 -7.17
CA ILE A 23 -3.48 -2.87 -8.01
C ILE A 23 -3.11 -2.52 -9.45
N CYS A 24 -2.45 -1.37 -9.65
CA CYS A 24 -2.11 -0.91 -11.00
C CYS A 24 -0.80 -1.49 -11.54
N ARG A 25 -0.05 -2.24 -10.72
CA ARG A 25 1.24 -2.86 -11.10
C ARG A 25 2.30 -1.84 -11.55
N ARG A 26 2.12 -0.55 -11.27
CA ARG A 26 3.10 0.50 -11.56
C ARG A 26 4.13 0.61 -10.42
N ARG A 27 5.31 1.10 -10.74
CA ARG A 27 6.42 1.30 -9.82
C ARG A 27 6.37 2.72 -9.25
N PHE A 28 6.51 2.83 -7.94
CA PHE A 28 6.54 4.10 -7.21
C PHE A 28 7.61 4.03 -6.12
N ALA A 29 8.12 5.18 -5.70
CA ALA A 29 8.99 5.24 -4.54
C ALA A 29 8.28 4.70 -3.29
N LYS A 30 8.99 3.94 -2.43
CA LYS A 30 8.42 3.41 -1.19
C LYS A 30 7.79 4.50 -0.31
N ALA A 31 8.36 5.71 -0.31
CA ALA A 31 7.82 6.85 0.43
C ALA A 31 6.43 7.29 -0.07
N ALA A 32 6.14 7.11 -1.36
CA ALA A 32 4.87 7.46 -1.99
C ALA A 32 3.85 6.32 -1.99
N LEU A 33 4.12 5.23 -1.26
CA LEU A 33 3.28 4.03 -1.23
C LEU A 33 2.80 3.74 0.20
N THR A 34 1.49 3.57 0.33
CA THR A 34 0.85 3.20 1.59
C THR A 34 0.94 1.69 1.79
N ARG A 35 1.60 1.26 2.86
CA ARG A 35 1.67 -0.16 3.26
C ARG A 35 0.38 -0.54 3.99
N HIS A 36 -0.22 -1.64 3.56
CA HIS A 36 -1.33 -2.28 4.23
C HIS A 36 -0.90 -3.66 4.68
N VAL A 37 -1.21 -4.04 5.91
CA VAL A 37 -0.96 -5.39 6.44
C VAL A 37 -2.28 -6.08 6.72
N ARG A 38 -2.25 -7.40 6.68
CA ARG A 38 -3.41 -8.20 7.02
C ARG A 38 -3.39 -8.49 8.52
N ASP A 39 -4.48 -8.14 9.20
CA ASP A 39 -4.66 -8.45 10.61
C ASP A 39 -5.08 -9.93 10.83
N ALA A 40 -5.15 -10.38 12.08
CA ALA A 40 -5.54 -11.74 12.44
C ALA A 40 -6.97 -12.11 11.97
N HIS A 41 -7.90 -11.16 12.00
CA HIS A 41 -9.27 -11.28 11.49
C HIS A 41 -9.33 -11.26 9.95
N GLY A 42 -8.23 -10.88 9.29
CA GLY A 42 -8.08 -10.94 7.85
C GLY A 42 -8.52 -9.69 7.10
N ASN A 43 -8.70 -8.58 7.80
CA ASN A 43 -8.88 -7.25 7.23
C ASN A 43 -7.52 -6.65 6.88
N LEU A 44 -7.52 -5.72 5.92
CA LEU A 44 -6.33 -4.95 5.58
C LEU A 44 -6.34 -3.65 6.36
N ILE A 45 -5.37 -3.48 7.24
CA ILE A 45 -5.16 -2.27 8.02
C ILE A 45 -3.99 -1.49 7.47
N ILE A 46 -4.06 -0.16 7.54
CA ILE A 46 -2.95 0.71 7.15
C ILE A 46 -1.85 0.57 8.19
N ASP A 47 -0.65 0.20 7.74
CA ASP A 47 0.52 0.08 8.59
C ASP A 47 1.47 1.25 8.30
N ALA A 48 1.11 2.42 8.82
CA ALA A 48 1.93 3.62 8.77
C ALA A 48 3.36 3.41 9.34
N PRO A 49 3.57 2.70 10.48
CA PRO A 49 4.93 2.52 11.01
C PRO A 49 5.77 1.53 10.19
N GLN A 50 5.16 0.74 9.29
CA GLN A 50 5.85 -0.30 8.51
C GLN A 50 6.55 -1.38 9.35
N THR A 51 6.18 -1.51 10.64
CA THR A 51 6.76 -2.44 11.61
C THR A 51 5.94 -3.71 11.79
N SER A 52 4.68 -3.72 11.32
CA SER A 52 3.79 -4.86 11.60
C SER A 52 4.29 -6.14 10.92
N PRO A 53 4.37 -7.26 11.68
CA PRO A 53 4.78 -8.55 11.16
C PRO A 53 3.75 -9.09 10.18
N GLY A 54 4.23 -9.75 9.12
CA GLY A 54 3.39 -10.38 8.11
C GLY A 54 3.55 -9.78 6.70
N ARG A 55 2.72 -10.27 5.78
CA ARG A 55 2.77 -9.85 4.38
C ARG A 55 2.19 -8.44 4.26
N GLY A 56 2.98 -7.51 3.71
CA GLY A 56 2.54 -6.16 3.40
C GLY A 56 2.17 -6.00 1.93
N TRP A 57 1.14 -5.19 1.66
CA TRP A 57 0.71 -4.78 0.33
C TRP A 57 0.90 -3.29 0.17
N TYR A 58 1.56 -2.88 -0.91
CA TYR A 58 1.79 -1.48 -1.22
C TYR A 58 0.72 -0.97 -2.18
N LEU A 59 0.13 0.17 -1.85
CA LEU A 59 -0.89 0.86 -2.62
C LEU A 59 -0.41 2.28 -2.94
N CYS A 60 -0.58 2.72 -4.18
CA CYS A 60 -0.32 4.11 -4.56
C CYS A 60 -1.48 5.02 -4.17
N ASP A 61 -1.22 6.31 -4.07
CA ASP A 61 -2.20 7.34 -3.69
C ASP A 61 -3.32 7.59 -4.74
N ASP A 62 -3.31 6.82 -5.84
CA ASP A 62 -4.32 6.91 -6.88
C ASP A 62 -5.72 6.45 -6.36
N PRO A 63 -6.76 7.29 -6.48
CA PRO A 63 -8.08 6.98 -5.95
C PRO A 63 -8.76 5.79 -6.66
N ALA A 64 -8.46 5.56 -7.95
CA ALA A 64 -8.97 4.38 -8.66
C ALA A 64 -8.33 3.09 -8.13
N CYS A 65 -7.06 3.16 -7.71
CA CYS A 65 -6.40 2.06 -7.01
C CYS A 65 -7.00 1.82 -5.63
N ALA A 66 -7.26 2.86 -4.86
CA ALA A 66 -7.93 2.76 -3.55
C ALA A 66 -9.31 2.10 -3.65
N ALA A 67 -10.13 2.52 -4.62
CA ALA A 67 -11.46 1.93 -4.85
C ALA A 67 -11.41 0.43 -5.19
N ARG A 68 -10.42 0.02 -5.99
CA ARG A 68 -10.17 -1.40 -6.30
C ARG A 68 -9.60 -2.16 -5.10
N PHE A 69 -8.75 -1.51 -4.31
CA PHE A 69 -8.14 -2.10 -3.12
C PHE A 69 -9.16 -2.36 -2.01
N ALA A 70 -10.21 -1.56 -1.89
CA ALA A 70 -11.32 -1.83 -0.97
C ALA A 70 -11.99 -3.20 -1.22
N LYS A 71 -11.98 -3.68 -2.46
CA LYS A 71 -12.49 -5.02 -2.84
C LYS A 71 -11.37 -6.08 -2.91
N PHE A 72 -10.11 -5.67 -2.75
CA PHE A 72 -8.96 -6.55 -2.85
C PHE A 72 -8.83 -7.40 -1.59
N ARG A 73 -9.06 -8.70 -1.74
CA ARG A 73 -8.85 -9.68 -0.66
C ARG A 73 -7.63 -10.51 -1.01
N PRO A 74 -6.48 -10.31 -0.34
CA PRO A 74 -5.33 -11.15 -0.59
C PRO A 74 -5.67 -12.59 -0.22
N SER A 75 -5.63 -13.46 -1.22
CA SER A 75 -5.78 -14.88 -1.01
C SER A 75 -4.76 -15.34 0.03
N ARG A 76 -5.21 -16.18 0.99
CA ARG A 76 -4.27 -16.93 1.82
C ARG A 76 -3.49 -17.80 0.83
N ARG A 77 -2.24 -17.42 0.50
CA ARG A 77 -1.29 -18.41 -0.02
C ARG A 77 -1.36 -19.53 1.00
N ARG A 78 -1.85 -20.72 0.62
CA ARG A 78 -1.70 -21.92 1.45
C ARG A 78 -0.23 -21.94 1.79
N LYS A 79 0.10 -21.84 3.08
CA LYS A 79 1.47 -22.07 3.56
C LYS A 79 1.85 -23.39 2.92
N GLY A 80 2.87 -23.37 2.05
CA GLY A 80 3.38 -24.59 1.45
C GLY A 80 3.76 -25.48 2.62
N GLU A 81 2.92 -26.48 2.88
CA GLU A 81 3.21 -27.55 3.81
C GLU A 81 4.35 -28.33 3.17
N LYS A 82 5.50 -28.28 3.82
CA LYS A 82 6.62 -29.16 3.56
C LYS A 82 6.81 -29.99 4.81
#